data_AF-A0A0T6DUK8-F1
#
_entry.id   AF-A0A0T6DUK8-F1
#
_cell.length_a   1.000
_cell.length_b   1.000
_cell.length_c   1.000
_cell.angle_alpha   90.00
_cell.angle_beta   90.00
_cell.angle_gamma   90.00
#
_symmetry.space_group_name_H-M   'P 1'
#
loop_
_entity.id
_entity.type
_entity.pdbx_description
1 polymer ?
#
loop_
_entity_poly.entity_id
_entity_poly.type
_entity_poly.pdbx_seq_one_letter_code
_entity_poly.pdbx_strand_id
1 'polypeptide(L)'
;MNEKNLLGRVDFESNEIFIYKNDVEDEKRDRFTLAHEISHIILGHGRYLDKDSLEESDLADLDVLDNSMVAKLEFQANYLAGCLLVPEKQLVKEFLKIYSELGLVRRGIFWVYLDNQSGNKLTANNIISKLARYFNVSKSVIRIRLIGFGLLHDARIKVI
;
A
#
# COMPACT_ATOMS: atom_id res chain seq x y z
N MET A 1 -19.14 -13.39 -14.92
CA MET A 1 -18.22 -12.86 -13.90
C MET A 1 -18.52 -13.58 -12.60
N ASN A 2 -17.53 -14.24 -12.00
CA ASN A 2 -17.69 -14.92 -10.72
C ASN A 2 -17.62 -13.85 -9.62
N GLU A 3 -18.74 -13.45 -9.04
CA GLU A 3 -18.85 -12.50 -7.92
C GLU A 3 -18.13 -12.95 -6.62
N LYS A 4 -17.42 -14.08 -6.65
CA LYS A 4 -16.91 -14.75 -5.44
C LYS A 4 -15.68 -14.11 -4.79
N ASN A 5 -15.01 -13.16 -5.44
CA ASN A 5 -13.73 -12.60 -4.94
C ASN A 5 -13.73 -11.06 -4.81
N LEU A 6 -14.89 -10.42 -4.90
CA LEU A 6 -15.00 -8.96 -4.77
C LEU A 6 -14.89 -8.55 -3.30
N LEU A 7 -13.95 -7.66 -2.99
CA LEU A 7 -13.72 -7.16 -1.63
C LEU A 7 -14.49 -5.86 -1.36
N GLY A 8 -14.62 -5.02 -2.39
CA GLY A 8 -15.35 -3.77 -2.31
C GLY A 8 -15.77 -3.27 -3.68
N ARG A 9 -16.63 -2.27 -3.66
CA ARG A 9 -17.07 -1.55 -4.85
C ARG A 9 -17.49 -0.13 -4.47
N VAL A 10 -17.25 0.80 -5.38
CA VAL A 10 -17.84 2.14 -5.35
C VAL A 10 -18.93 2.26 -6.42
N ASP A 11 -20.04 2.90 -6.06
CA ASP A 11 -21.02 3.41 -7.01
C ASP A 11 -20.81 4.92 -7.18
N PHE A 12 -20.31 5.32 -8.35
CA PHE A 12 -19.98 6.72 -8.61
C PHE A 12 -21.21 7.60 -8.86
N GLU A 13 -22.38 7.04 -9.18
CA GLU A 13 -23.60 7.82 -9.39
C GLU A 13 -24.23 8.19 -8.04
N SER A 14 -24.32 7.22 -7.12
CA SER A 14 -24.87 7.44 -5.78
C SER A 14 -23.83 7.90 -4.74
N ASN A 15 -22.54 7.81 -5.06
CA ASN A 15 -21.42 7.99 -4.13
C ASN A 15 -21.50 7.04 -2.91
N GLU A 16 -21.93 5.81 -3.16
CA GLU A 16 -22.02 4.77 -2.13
C GLU A 16 -20.83 3.83 -2.23
N ILE A 17 -20.27 3.47 -1.08
CA ILE A 17 -19.19 2.48 -0.98
C ILE A 17 -19.75 1.22 -0.33
N PHE A 18 -19.51 0.09 -0.97
CA PHE A 18 -19.86 -1.24 -0.49
C PHE A 18 -18.58 -1.98 -0.11
N ILE A 19 -18.54 -2.48 1.13
CA ILE A 19 -17.47 -3.36 1.62
C ILE A 19 -18.09 -4.73 1.84
N TYR A 20 -17.60 -5.73 1.10
CA TYR A 20 -18.11 -7.09 1.19
C TYR A 20 -17.43 -7.81 2.36
N LYS A 21 -18.25 -8.39 3.24
CA LYS A 21 -17.73 -9.21 4.35
C LYS A 21 -17.35 -10.58 3.84
N ASN A 22 -16.13 -11.02 4.17
CA ASN A 22 -15.70 -12.41 4.01
C ASN A 22 -15.90 -13.19 5.31
N ASP A 23 -15.87 -14.52 5.22
CA ASP A 23 -15.99 -15.43 6.36
C ASP A 23 -14.91 -15.22 7.44
N VAL A 24 -13.77 -14.63 7.05
CA VAL A 24 -12.69 -14.25 7.95
C VAL A 24 -12.64 -12.73 8.06
N GLU A 25 -12.81 -12.24 9.29
CA GLU A 25 -12.61 -10.84 9.64
C GLU A 25 -11.12 -10.48 9.48
N ASP A 26 -10.83 -9.56 8.57
CA ASP A 26 -9.51 -8.96 8.41
C ASP A 26 -9.66 -7.45 8.35
N GLU A 27 -9.57 -6.83 9.53
CA GLU A 27 -9.69 -5.38 9.69
C GLU A 27 -8.70 -4.60 8.80
N LYS A 28 -7.50 -5.15 8.55
CA LYS A 28 -6.49 -4.46 7.72
C LYS A 28 -6.92 -4.43 6.27
N ARG A 29 -7.47 -5.55 5.79
CA ARG A 29 -8.04 -5.66 4.45
C ARG A 29 -9.21 -4.72 4.30
N ASP A 30 -10.18 -4.76 5.21
CA ASP A 30 -11.39 -3.95 5.11
C ASP A 30 -11.07 -2.44 5.18
N ARG A 31 -10.12 -2.03 6.03
CA ARG A 31 -9.60 -0.66 6.07
C ARG A 31 -8.91 -0.25 4.77
N PHE A 32 -8.17 -1.16 4.15
CA PHE A 32 -7.52 -0.90 2.87
C PHE A 32 -8.52 -0.77 1.74
N THR A 33 -9.46 -1.70 1.63
CA THR A 33 -10.55 -1.64 0.65
C THR A 33 -11.32 -0.33 0.77
N LEU A 34 -11.74 0.06 1.98
CA LEU A 34 -12.43 1.34 2.17
C LEU A 34 -11.57 2.54 1.74
N ALA A 35 -10.30 2.57 2.12
CA ALA A 35 -9.40 3.65 1.73
C ALA A 35 -9.17 3.68 0.20
N HIS A 36 -9.19 2.52 -0.44
CA HIS A 36 -9.09 2.37 -1.89
C HIS A 36 -10.33 2.92 -2.59
N GLU A 37 -11.53 2.51 -2.20
CA GLU A 37 -12.78 3.02 -2.80
C GLU A 37 -12.91 4.54 -2.62
N ILE A 38 -12.55 5.06 -1.43
CA ILE A 38 -12.45 6.51 -1.18
C ILE A 38 -11.47 7.17 -2.15
N SER A 39 -10.35 6.49 -2.46
CA SER A 39 -9.34 7.03 -3.36
C SER A 39 -9.85 7.18 -4.79
N HIS A 40 -10.66 6.24 -5.30
CA HIS A 40 -11.32 6.40 -6.60
C HIS A 40 -12.21 7.64 -6.66
N ILE A 41 -12.95 7.91 -5.57
CA ILE A 41 -13.80 9.10 -5.49
C ILE A 41 -12.94 10.37 -5.48
N ILE A 42 -11.93 10.45 -4.61
CA ILE A 42 -11.06 11.63 -4.46
C ILE A 42 -10.33 11.95 -5.77
N LEU A 43 -9.87 10.94 -6.48
CA LEU A 43 -9.15 11.11 -7.75
C LEU A 43 -10.10 11.33 -8.95
N GLY A 44 -11.40 11.23 -8.72
CA GLY A 44 -12.42 11.42 -9.76
C GLY A 44 -12.34 10.37 -10.85
N HIS A 45 -12.01 9.13 -10.48
CA HIS A 45 -11.88 8.01 -11.42
C HIS A 45 -13.22 7.59 -12.04
N GLY A 46 -14.36 7.90 -11.42
CA GLY A 46 -15.69 7.64 -11.99
C GLY A 46 -15.98 8.30 -13.33
N ARG A 47 -15.12 9.23 -13.80
CA ARG A 47 -15.18 9.78 -15.18
C ARG A 47 -14.66 8.81 -16.24
N TYR A 48 -13.94 7.77 -15.82
CA TYR A 48 -13.24 6.82 -16.67
C TYR A 48 -13.67 5.38 -16.44
N LEU A 49 -14.37 5.11 -15.33
CA LEU A 49 -14.75 3.79 -14.84
C LEU A 49 -16.27 3.69 -14.74
N ASP A 50 -16.86 2.65 -15.35
CA ASP A 50 -18.31 2.51 -15.43
C ASP A 50 -18.94 1.81 -14.21
N LYS A 51 -18.12 1.23 -13.30
CA LYS A 51 -18.42 0.68 -11.94
C LYS A 51 -17.26 -0.25 -11.57
N ASP A 52 -16.20 0.28 -10.96
CA ASP A 52 -15.04 -0.56 -10.64
C ASP A 52 -15.27 -1.31 -9.33
N SER A 53 -14.74 -2.53 -9.32
CA SER A 53 -15.02 -3.56 -8.33
C SER A 53 -13.70 -4.26 -8.05
N LEU A 54 -13.20 -4.17 -6.82
CA LEU A 54 -11.86 -4.61 -6.45
C LEU A 54 -11.83 -6.12 -6.16
N GLU A 55 -10.95 -6.87 -6.83
CA GLU A 55 -10.77 -8.31 -6.60
C GLU A 55 -9.60 -8.59 -5.63
N GLU A 56 -9.63 -9.74 -4.96
CA GLU A 56 -8.59 -10.16 -4.00
C GLU A 56 -7.18 -10.25 -4.64
N SER A 57 -7.08 -10.51 -5.94
CA SER A 57 -5.81 -10.50 -6.69
C SER A 57 -5.17 -9.11 -6.78
N ASP A 58 -5.96 -8.05 -6.76
CA ASP A 58 -5.46 -6.68 -6.96
C ASP A 58 -4.66 -6.18 -5.74
N LEU A 59 -4.87 -6.79 -4.57
CA LEU A 59 -4.08 -6.53 -3.36
C LEU A 59 -2.66 -7.11 -3.43
N ALA A 60 -2.46 -8.16 -4.23
CA ALA A 60 -1.17 -8.85 -4.36
C ALA A 60 -0.27 -8.20 -5.41
N ASP A 61 -0.84 -7.56 -6.43
CA ASP A 61 -0.15 -7.16 -7.66
C ASP A 61 0.08 -5.64 -7.79
N LEU A 62 0.56 -5.01 -6.72
CA LEU A 62 1.14 -3.66 -6.80
C LEU A 62 2.38 -3.55 -7.70
N ASP A 63 2.98 -4.70 -8.08
CA ASP A 63 4.20 -4.80 -8.89
C ASP A 63 3.93 -5.20 -10.38
N VAL A 64 2.67 -5.43 -10.80
CA VAL A 64 2.33 -5.79 -12.20
C VAL A 64 1.85 -4.55 -12.96
N LEU A 65 2.74 -3.96 -13.77
CA LEU A 65 2.35 -2.94 -14.74
C LEU A 65 1.70 -3.62 -15.97
N ASP A 66 0.39 -3.79 -15.94
CA ASP A 66 -0.39 -3.76 -17.17
C ASP A 66 -0.45 -2.29 -17.67
N ASN A 67 -0.34 -2.08 -18.98
CA ASN A 67 -0.28 -0.75 -19.56
C ASN A 67 -1.66 -0.14 -19.84
N SER A 68 -2.74 -0.84 -19.47
CA SER A 68 -4.11 -0.37 -19.61
C SER A 68 -4.36 0.88 -18.77
N MET A 69 -5.36 1.66 -19.18
CA MET A 69 -5.81 2.82 -18.41
C MET A 69 -6.32 2.37 -17.04
N VAL A 70 -7.08 1.27 -16.98
CA VAL A 70 -7.64 0.71 -15.74
C VAL A 70 -6.53 0.39 -14.74
N ALA A 71 -5.49 -0.35 -15.15
CA ALA A 71 -4.37 -0.67 -14.26
C ALA A 71 -3.67 0.57 -13.68
N LYS A 72 -3.60 1.67 -14.45
CA LYS A 72 -3.04 2.95 -13.96
C LYS A 72 -3.96 3.65 -12.96
N LEU A 73 -5.28 3.54 -13.12
CA LEU A 73 -6.25 4.09 -12.17
C LEU A 73 -6.24 3.27 -10.87
N GLU A 74 -6.23 1.94 -10.96
CA GLU A 74 -6.08 1.02 -9.82
C GLU A 74 -4.78 1.30 -9.05
N PHE A 75 -3.67 1.48 -9.75
CA PHE A 75 -2.40 1.85 -9.12
C PHE A 75 -2.50 3.19 -8.37
N GLN A 76 -3.13 4.21 -8.97
CA GLN A 76 -3.31 5.51 -8.32
C GLN A 76 -4.18 5.40 -7.07
N ALA A 77 -5.27 4.66 -7.14
CA ALA A 77 -6.16 4.44 -6.00
C ALA A 77 -5.46 3.68 -4.87
N ASN A 78 -4.74 2.61 -5.20
CA ASN A 78 -3.91 1.86 -4.24
C ASN A 78 -2.84 2.74 -3.58
N TYR A 79 -2.17 3.59 -4.36
CA TYR A 79 -1.17 4.52 -3.83
C TYR A 79 -1.78 5.54 -2.86
N LEU A 80 -2.91 6.15 -3.22
CA LEU A 80 -3.61 7.10 -2.36
C LEU A 80 -4.18 6.44 -1.11
N ALA A 81 -4.71 5.21 -1.20
CA ALA A 81 -5.15 4.43 -0.05
C ALA A 81 -4.00 4.22 0.96
N GLY A 82 -2.82 3.88 0.46
CA GLY A 82 -1.60 3.81 1.28
C GLY A 82 -1.24 5.16 1.93
N CYS A 83 -1.47 6.28 1.25
CA CYS A 83 -1.26 7.62 1.81
C CYS A 83 -2.26 7.96 2.91
N LEU A 84 -3.53 7.60 2.74
CA LEU A 84 -4.60 7.82 3.71
C LEU A 84 -4.35 7.02 5.00
N LEU A 85 -3.96 5.74 4.86
CA LEU A 85 -3.71 4.85 6.00
C LEU A 85 -2.36 5.07 6.68
N VAL A 86 -1.37 5.57 5.93
CA VAL A 86 -0.01 5.80 6.42
C VAL A 86 0.40 7.25 6.14
N PRO A 87 -0.05 8.20 6.98
CA PRO A 87 0.28 9.61 6.83
C PRO A 87 1.77 9.87 7.00
N GLU A 88 2.31 10.79 6.20
CA GLU A 88 3.75 11.08 6.11
C GLU A 88 4.40 11.42 7.45
N LYS A 89 3.86 12.42 8.16
CA LYS A 89 4.47 12.92 9.40
C LYS A 89 4.57 11.83 10.46
N GLN A 90 3.54 11.00 10.55
CA GLN A 90 3.46 9.86 11.46
C GLN A 90 4.44 8.76 11.03
N LEU A 91 4.54 8.48 9.72
CA LEU A 91 5.47 7.49 9.20
C LEU A 91 6.92 7.87 9.49
N VAL A 92 7.32 9.11 9.19
CA VAL A 92 8.68 9.59 9.45
C VAL A 92 8.99 9.54 10.95
N LYS A 93 8.06 10.01 11.78
CA LYS A 93 8.23 9.99 13.25
C LYS A 93 8.45 8.57 13.78
N GLU A 94 7.57 7.64 13.42
CA GLU A 94 7.66 6.26 13.93
C GLU A 94 8.86 5.52 13.32
N PHE A 95 9.19 5.79 12.05
CA PHE A 95 10.40 5.27 11.41
C PHE A 95 11.66 5.67 12.17
N LEU A 96 11.83 6.96 12.47
CA LEU A 96 13.02 7.46 13.18
C LEU A 96 13.14 6.87 14.58
N LYS A 97 12.02 6.73 15.28
CA LYS A 97 11.97 6.05 16.58
C LYS A 97 12.44 4.61 16.48
N ILE A 98 11.87 3.81 15.57
CA ILE A 98 12.27 2.42 15.35
C ILE A 98 13.75 2.33 14.92
N TYR A 99 14.20 3.22 14.03
CA TYR A 99 15.57 3.26 13.55
C TYR A 99 16.57 3.48 14.69
N SER A 100 16.25 4.42 15.59
CA SER A 100 17.03 4.68 16.80
C SER A 100 16.99 3.53 17.80
N GLU A 101 15.83 2.91 18.03
CA GLU A 101 15.69 1.74 18.93
C GLU A 101 16.54 0.55 18.48
N LEU A 102 16.71 0.37 17.17
CA LEU A 102 17.54 -0.67 16.59
C LEU A 102 19.04 -0.33 16.61
N GLY A 103 19.44 0.83 17.14
CA GLY A 103 20.83 1.28 17.18
C GLY A 103 21.42 1.51 15.78
N LEU A 104 20.57 1.78 14.78
CA LEU A 104 21.02 1.97 13.41
C LEU A 104 21.61 3.38 13.24
N VAL A 105 22.67 3.45 12.44
CA VAL A 105 23.32 4.70 12.05
C VAL A 105 23.21 4.82 10.55
N ARG A 106 22.90 6.02 10.05
CA ARG A 106 22.81 6.26 8.60
C ARG A 106 24.17 6.03 7.95
N ARG A 107 24.25 5.07 7.02
CA ARG A 107 25.50 4.63 6.37
C ARG A 107 25.66 5.10 4.92
N GLY A 108 24.75 5.90 4.40
CA GLY A 108 24.78 6.34 3.01
C GLY A 108 23.65 7.30 2.65
N ILE A 109 23.35 7.36 1.35
CA ILE A 109 22.31 8.22 0.77
C ILE A 109 20.95 7.86 1.37
N PHE A 110 20.63 6.56 1.40
CA PHE A 110 19.37 6.04 1.96
C PHE A 110 19.53 5.61 3.42
N TRP A 111 18.40 5.59 4.14
CA TRP A 111 18.38 5.16 5.54
C TRP A 111 18.43 3.65 5.67
N VAL A 112 17.68 2.95 4.80
CA VAL A 112 17.58 1.50 4.76
C VAL A 112 17.79 1.03 3.33
N TYR A 113 18.62 -0.01 3.16
CA TYR A 113 18.81 -0.72 1.91
C TYR A 113 18.10 -2.07 1.99
N LEU A 114 17.39 -2.42 0.92
CA LEU A 114 16.77 -3.72 0.74
C LEU A 114 17.32 -4.34 -0.54
N ASP A 115 18.37 -5.13 -0.39
CA ASP A 115 19.10 -5.80 -1.46
C ASP A 115 19.21 -7.32 -1.19
N ASN A 116 20.17 -8.00 -1.81
CA ASN A 116 20.35 -9.43 -1.62
C ASN A 116 21.11 -9.83 -0.35
N GLN A 117 21.72 -8.89 0.37
CA GLN A 117 22.46 -9.14 1.60
C GLN A 117 21.50 -9.48 2.75
N SER A 118 21.82 -10.53 3.50
CA SER A 118 20.98 -11.04 4.60
C SER A 118 20.76 -9.98 5.70
N GLY A 119 21.79 -9.22 6.06
CA GLY A 119 21.69 -8.15 7.07
C GLY A 119 20.75 -7.02 6.66
N ASN A 120 20.80 -6.62 5.38
CA ASN A 120 19.92 -5.59 4.83
C ASN A 120 18.47 -6.07 4.77
N LYS A 121 18.24 -7.30 4.29
CA LYS A 121 16.92 -7.95 4.33
C LYS A 121 16.35 -8.01 5.74
N LEU A 122 17.14 -8.44 6.73
CA LEU A 122 16.70 -8.54 8.11
C LEU A 122 16.33 -7.16 8.69
N THR A 123 17.21 -6.17 8.50
CA THR A 123 16.98 -4.80 8.97
C THR A 123 15.72 -4.20 8.36
N ALA A 124 15.58 -4.27 7.04
CA ALA A 124 14.41 -3.77 6.33
C ALA A 124 13.13 -4.48 6.77
N ASN A 125 13.14 -5.82 6.84
CA ASN A 125 11.98 -6.60 7.26
C ASN A 125 11.56 -6.30 8.71
N ASN A 126 12.52 -6.04 9.61
CA ASN A 126 12.23 -5.67 11.00
C ASN A 126 11.53 -4.31 11.07
N ILE A 127 12.06 -3.31 10.36
CA ILE A 127 11.45 -1.97 10.31
C ILE A 127 10.06 -2.03 9.68
N ILE A 128 9.94 -2.68 8.50
CA ILE A 128 8.67 -2.84 7.78
C ILE A 128 7.63 -3.54 8.66
N SER A 129 8.01 -4.62 9.34
CA SER A 129 7.07 -5.37 10.19
C SER A 129 6.61 -4.57 11.40
N LYS A 130 7.50 -3.80 12.04
CA LYS A 130 7.14 -2.92 13.17
C LYS A 130 6.17 -1.82 12.74
N LEU A 131 6.45 -1.16 11.61
CA LEU A 131 5.59 -0.12 11.05
C LEU A 131 4.23 -0.68 10.58
N ALA A 132 4.22 -1.85 9.93
CA ALA A 132 2.99 -2.49 9.47
C ALA A 132 2.04 -2.79 10.64
N ARG A 133 2.61 -3.24 11.78
CA ARG A 133 1.86 -3.42 13.03
C ARG A 133 1.38 -2.09 13.61
N TYR A 134 2.19 -1.04 13.58
CA TYR A 134 1.83 0.28 14.11
C TYR A 134 0.65 0.91 13.34
N PHE A 135 0.67 0.86 12.01
CA PHE A 135 -0.39 1.43 11.17
C PHE A 135 -1.57 0.48 10.93
N ASN A 136 -1.45 -0.78 11.37
CA ASN A 136 -2.39 -1.86 11.11
C ASN A 136 -2.69 -2.02 9.60
N VAL A 137 -1.61 -2.18 8.80
CA VAL A 137 -1.65 -2.36 7.34
C VAL A 137 -0.72 -3.50 6.90
N SER A 138 -0.73 -3.85 5.61
CA SER A 138 0.18 -4.87 5.06
C SER A 138 1.64 -4.36 5.00
N LYS A 139 2.58 -5.30 4.95
CA LYS A 139 4.01 -4.98 4.78
C LYS A 139 4.29 -4.31 3.43
N SER A 140 3.53 -4.67 2.39
CA SER A 140 3.63 -4.09 1.04
C SER A 140 3.30 -2.60 1.04
N VAL A 141 2.23 -2.20 1.73
CA VAL A 141 1.87 -0.78 1.89
C VAL A 141 3.01 0.00 2.54
N ILE A 142 3.58 -0.51 3.65
CA ILE A 142 4.72 0.14 4.30
C ILE A 142 5.94 0.22 3.39
N ARG A 143 6.29 -0.85 2.68
CA ARG A 143 7.42 -0.87 1.74
C ARG A 143 7.29 0.23 0.70
N ILE A 144 6.12 0.33 0.05
CA ILE A 144 5.84 1.36 -0.97
C ILE A 144 5.94 2.76 -0.37
N ARG A 145 5.36 2.97 0.81
CA ARG A 145 5.41 4.28 1.47
C ARG A 145 6.83 4.69 1.86
N LEU A 146 7.65 3.77 2.39
CA LEU A 146 9.06 4.04 2.70
C LEU A 146 9.89 4.36 1.44
N ILE A 147 9.64 3.67 0.33
CA ILE A 147 10.26 3.97 -0.97
C ILE A 147 9.85 5.37 -1.44
N GLY A 148 8.55 5.68 -1.40
CA GLY A 148 8.00 6.98 -1.82
C GLY A 148 8.58 8.18 -1.07
N PHE A 149 9.02 8.00 0.17
CA PHE A 149 9.70 9.05 0.95
C PHE A 149 11.24 8.96 0.95
N GLY A 150 11.82 8.06 0.16
CA GLY A 150 13.28 7.87 0.11
C GLY A 150 13.90 7.35 1.42
N LEU A 151 13.09 6.75 2.30
CA LEU A 151 13.54 6.13 3.55
C LEU A 151 14.09 4.72 3.31
N LEU A 152 13.58 4.03 2.28
CA LEU A 152 14.04 2.71 1.88
C LEU A 152 14.38 2.71 0.39
N HIS A 153 15.54 2.15 0.05
CA HIS A 153 15.90 1.85 -1.32
C HIS A 153 15.87 0.34 -1.55
N ASP A 154 14.97 -0.10 -2.45
CA ASP A 154 14.87 -1.51 -2.83
C ASP A 154 15.65 -1.77 -4.12
N ALA A 155 16.88 -2.25 -3.97
CA ALA A 155 17.79 -2.54 -5.08
C ALA A 155 17.43 -3.82 -5.84
N ARG A 156 16.35 -4.51 -5.44
CA ARG A 156 15.85 -5.71 -6.14
C ARG A 156 14.82 -5.36 -7.20
N ILE A 157 14.18 -4.20 -7.08
CA ILE A 157 13.28 -3.67 -8.10
C ILE A 157 14.17 -3.17 -9.24
N LYS A 158 14.01 -3.75 -10.43
CA LYS A 158 14.57 -3.14 -11.64
C LYS A 158 13.75 -1.88 -11.92
N VAL A 159 14.34 -0.72 -11.71
CA VAL A 159 13.86 0.51 -12.38
C VAL A 159 14.05 0.24 -13.87
N ILE A 160 12.93 0.15 -14.59
CA ILE A 160 12.93 0.07 -16.06
C ILE A 160 13.33 1.43 -16.61
#